data_AF-A0AAW8XSW5-F1
#
_entry.id   AF-A0AAW8XSW5-F1
#
_cell.length_a   1.000
_cell.length_b   1.000
_cell.length_c   1.000
_cell.angle_alpha   90.00
_cell.angle_beta   90.00
_cell.angle_gamma   90.00
#
_symmetry.space_group_name_H-M   'P 1'
#
loop_
_entity.id
_entity.type
_entity.pdbx_description
1 polymer ?
#
loop_
_entity_poly.entity_id
_entity_poly.type
_entity_poly.pdbx_seq_one_letter_code
_entity_poly.pdbx_strand_id
1 'polypeptide(L)'
;MISNPIRRYGAAILMLLTCVFSGSVLATTHTATKSHKAPTVKKISSTKVSSKQEYSRNSVKSSSLPDLRKYPSGTPRKKAFLRTVMPYITKQNQAITADRNWLVSKQYDARWSPSEKARLKDIATRYKVKWSGNTRHVPWNTLLERVDIIPNSMVATMAAAESGWGTSKLARENNNLFGMKCGAGRCRGAMKGYSQFESVEQSVQAYVTNLNTHPAYSSFRKSRLQLRKADQEVTASTMIHKLKGYSTRGSSYNNYLFAMYQDNQRLIAAHM
;
A
#
# COMPACT_ATOMS: atom_id res chain seq x y z
N MET A 1 -41.37 9.02 -15.74
CA MET A 1 -41.28 8.75 -14.28
C MET A 1 -41.55 7.27 -14.11
N ILE A 2 -40.58 6.42 -13.84
CA ILE A 2 -40.07 6.11 -12.49
C ILE A 2 -38.67 5.51 -12.68
N SER A 3 -37.67 6.15 -12.06
CA SER A 3 -36.28 5.70 -12.05
C SER A 3 -36.08 4.83 -10.80
N ASN A 4 -35.76 3.56 -11.00
CA ASN A 4 -35.35 2.67 -9.90
C ASN A 4 -33.87 2.95 -9.55
N PRO A 5 -33.53 3.29 -8.29
CA PRO A 5 -32.14 3.51 -7.92
C PRO A 5 -31.43 2.17 -7.75
N ILE A 6 -30.42 1.94 -8.59
CA ILE A 6 -29.48 0.83 -8.46
C ILE A 6 -28.70 1.00 -7.14
N ARG A 7 -29.01 0.13 -6.18
CA ARG A 7 -28.35 0.01 -4.88
C ARG A 7 -26.89 -0.37 -5.07
N ARG A 8 -26.00 0.62 -4.96
CA ARG A 8 -24.54 0.45 -5.00
C ARG A 8 -24.06 -0.22 -3.71
N TYR A 9 -23.77 -1.51 -3.76
CA TYR A 9 -22.93 -2.16 -2.75
C TYR A 9 -21.48 -1.69 -2.98
N GLY A 10 -21.11 -0.59 -2.34
CA GLY A 10 -19.72 -0.15 -2.26
C GLY A 10 -18.93 -1.17 -1.44
N ALA A 11 -17.81 -1.65 -1.99
CA ALA A 11 -16.81 -2.41 -1.25
C ALA A 11 -16.13 -1.49 -0.22
N ALA A 12 -16.84 -1.25 0.88
CA ALA A 12 -16.37 -0.47 2.01
C ALA A 12 -15.39 -1.33 2.84
N ILE A 13 -14.11 -0.93 2.84
CA ILE A 13 -13.17 -1.33 3.88
C ILE A 13 -13.58 -0.54 5.14
N LEU A 14 -14.40 -1.17 5.98
CA LEU A 14 -14.79 -0.67 7.30
C LEU A 14 -13.60 -0.92 8.24
N MET A 15 -12.82 0.11 8.55
CA MET A 15 -11.82 0.06 9.60
C MET A 15 -12.44 0.46 10.94
N LEU A 16 -12.61 -0.51 11.83
CA LEU A 16 -12.80 -0.29 13.26
C LEU A 16 -11.43 -0.41 13.93
N LEU A 17 -10.80 0.74 14.18
CA LEU A 17 -9.70 0.85 15.13
C LEU A 17 -10.34 1.17 16.48
N THR A 18 -10.28 0.22 17.41
CA THR A 18 -10.62 0.48 18.83
C THR A 18 -9.52 1.36 19.41
N CYS A 19 -9.79 2.67 19.49
CA CYS A 19 -9.03 3.57 20.35
C CYS A 19 -9.32 3.18 21.80
N VAL A 20 -8.39 2.48 22.45
CA VAL A 20 -8.42 2.35 23.91
C VAL A 20 -7.87 3.67 24.44
N PHE A 21 -8.79 4.52 24.91
CA PHE A 21 -8.48 5.65 25.78
C PHE A 21 -7.79 5.14 27.04
N SER A 22 -6.68 5.77 27.43
CA SER A 22 -6.19 5.67 28.81
C SER A 22 -6.04 7.08 29.37
N GLY A 23 -7.05 7.43 30.17
CA GLY A 23 -6.90 8.04 31.50
C GLY A 23 -6.04 9.28 31.63
N SER A 24 -6.72 10.41 31.73
CA SER A 24 -6.34 11.58 32.51
C SER A 24 -5.90 11.20 33.95
N VAL A 25 -4.77 11.73 34.39
CA VAL A 25 -4.48 11.92 35.83
C VAL A 25 -4.20 13.40 36.03
N LEU A 26 -5.21 14.09 36.58
CA LEU A 26 -5.06 15.34 37.30
C LEU A 26 -4.48 15.01 38.69
N ALA A 27 -3.36 15.62 39.05
CA ALA A 27 -2.88 15.63 40.43
C ALA A 27 -2.54 17.07 40.80
N THR A 28 -3.45 17.69 41.55
CA THR A 28 -3.21 18.92 42.30
C THR A 28 -2.49 18.55 43.58
N THR A 29 -1.33 19.15 43.88
CA THR A 29 -0.86 19.26 45.26
C THR A 29 -0.16 20.61 45.48
N HIS A 30 -0.51 21.22 46.60
CA HIS A 30 0.10 22.43 47.13
C HIS A 30 1.42 22.14 47.87
N THR A 31 2.10 23.25 48.18
CA THR A 31 3.01 23.52 49.31
C THR A 31 4.52 23.27 49.19
N ALA A 32 5.20 24.40 49.42
CA ALA A 32 6.34 24.60 50.33
C ALA A 32 7.77 24.32 49.85
N THR A 33 8.43 25.43 49.55
CA THR A 33 9.87 25.69 49.61
C THR A 33 10.49 25.21 50.93
N LYS A 34 11.60 24.45 50.85
CA LYS A 34 12.80 24.68 51.67
C LYS A 34 14.01 23.94 51.11
N SER A 35 15.11 24.70 51.04
CA SER A 35 16.43 24.35 50.54
C SER A 35 17.25 23.64 51.62
N HIS A 36 17.95 22.55 51.27
CA HIS A 36 19.19 22.14 51.95
C HIS A 36 20.18 21.52 50.95
N LYS A 37 21.45 21.92 51.08
CA LYS A 37 22.59 21.56 50.23
C LYS A 37 23.34 20.32 50.74
N ALA A 38 23.83 19.54 49.75
CA ALA A 38 25.06 18.73 49.67
C ALA A 38 25.16 17.43 50.52
N PRO A 39 26.01 16.43 50.16
CA PRO A 39 27.08 16.41 49.13
C PRO A 39 27.25 15.11 48.28
N THR A 40 28.18 15.21 47.31
CA THR A 40 29.07 14.16 46.74
C THR A 40 28.50 12.96 45.97
N VAL A 41 28.66 13.05 44.65
CA VAL A 41 28.47 12.03 43.62
C VAL A 41 29.60 10.99 43.66
N LYS A 42 29.28 9.72 43.90
CA LYS A 42 30.15 8.57 43.54
C LYS A 42 29.89 8.18 42.09
N LYS A 43 30.97 8.19 41.29
CA LYS A 43 31.06 7.60 39.94
C LYS A 43 30.57 6.14 39.97
N ILE A 44 29.61 5.81 39.11
CA ILE A 44 29.45 4.44 38.61
C ILE A 44 29.57 4.48 37.09
N SER A 45 30.46 3.59 36.63
CA SER A 45 30.98 3.44 35.27
C SER A 45 29.89 3.28 34.22
N SER A 46 30.05 4.00 33.11
CA SER A 46 29.23 3.84 31.91
C SER A 46 29.81 2.73 31.03
N THR A 47 29.18 1.56 31.03
CA THR A 47 29.48 0.52 30.05
C THR A 47 28.84 0.91 28.72
N LYS A 48 29.64 1.53 27.85
CA LYS A 48 29.29 1.76 26.43
C LYS A 48 29.07 0.40 25.75
N VAL A 49 27.81 0.04 25.48
CA VAL A 49 27.50 -1.04 24.54
C VAL A 49 27.44 -0.45 23.14
N SER A 50 28.51 -0.73 22.39
CA SER A 50 28.70 -0.44 20.97
C SER A 50 27.56 -1.07 20.14
N SER A 51 26.71 -0.23 19.53
CA SER A 51 25.59 -0.65 18.69
C SER A 51 25.98 -0.89 17.22
N LYS A 52 27.19 -1.40 16.98
CA LYS A 52 27.57 -1.97 15.68
C LYS A 52 27.35 -3.47 15.68
N GLN A 53 26.07 -3.86 15.65
CA GLN A 53 25.72 -5.17 15.09
C GLN A 53 25.05 -4.91 13.75
N GLU A 54 25.92 -4.92 12.77
CA GLU A 54 25.66 -5.03 11.35
C GLU A 54 24.53 -6.04 11.13
N TYR A 55 23.33 -5.53 10.86
CA TYR A 55 22.16 -6.36 10.55
C TYR A 55 22.41 -7.00 9.20
N SER A 56 23.02 -8.18 9.28
CA SER A 56 23.39 -9.06 8.19
C SER A 56 22.28 -9.16 7.15
N ARG A 57 22.71 -9.05 5.89
CA ARG A 57 21.96 -9.29 4.66
C ARG A 57 21.38 -10.71 4.69
N ASN A 58 20.16 -10.85 5.20
CA ASN A 58 19.33 -12.00 4.84
C ASN A 58 18.52 -11.62 3.60
N SER A 59 19.07 -12.07 2.48
CA SER A 59 18.56 -11.99 1.13
C SER A 59 17.16 -12.59 0.98
N VAL A 60 16.22 -11.79 0.49
CA VAL A 60 15.40 -12.01 -0.73
C VAL A 60 14.58 -13.31 -0.88
N LYS A 61 14.44 -14.17 0.15
CA LYS A 61 13.61 -15.39 0.06
C LYS A 61 12.57 -15.58 1.17
N SER A 62 12.23 -14.54 1.93
CA SER A 62 11.08 -14.63 2.83
C SER A 62 9.80 -14.32 2.06
N SER A 63 8.99 -15.34 1.80
CA SER A 63 7.62 -15.18 1.30
C SER A 63 6.78 -14.35 2.30
N SER A 64 6.97 -14.55 3.61
CA SER A 64 6.19 -13.89 4.65
C SER A 64 6.84 -12.64 5.23
N LEU A 65 6.00 -11.79 5.85
CA LEU A 65 6.42 -10.60 6.57
C LEU A 65 7.19 -11.01 7.85
N PRO A 66 8.43 -10.54 8.07
CA PRO A 66 9.14 -10.83 9.31
C PRO A 66 8.41 -10.19 10.50
N ASP A 67 8.63 -10.70 11.72
CA ASP A 67 8.03 -10.08 12.91
C ASP A 67 8.69 -8.74 13.23
N LEU A 68 8.08 -7.66 12.71
CA LEU A 68 8.58 -6.29 12.85
C LEU A 68 8.45 -5.72 14.26
N ARG A 69 7.77 -6.44 15.17
CA ARG A 69 7.70 -6.05 16.60
C ARG A 69 9.04 -6.20 17.31
N LYS A 70 9.98 -6.96 16.74
CA LYS A 70 11.36 -7.09 17.22
C LYS A 70 12.16 -5.78 17.11
N TYR A 71 11.68 -4.81 16.32
CA TYR A 71 12.29 -3.49 16.21
C TYR A 71 11.59 -2.48 17.13
N PRO A 72 12.34 -1.54 17.76
CA PRO A 72 11.76 -0.43 18.50
C PRO A 72 10.77 0.37 17.65
N SER A 73 9.73 0.91 18.29
CA SER A 73 8.74 1.76 17.62
C SER A 73 9.39 3.01 17.01
N GLY A 74 8.71 3.61 16.03
CA GLY A 74 9.23 4.75 15.29
C GLY A 74 10.19 4.33 14.17
N THR A 75 11.21 5.15 13.92
CA THR A 75 12.08 5.06 12.74
C THR A 75 12.73 3.68 12.51
N PRO A 76 13.25 2.96 13.53
CA PRO A 76 13.85 1.64 13.31
C PRO A 76 12.88 0.64 12.67
N ARG A 77 11.66 0.53 13.21
CA ARG A 77 10.61 -0.33 12.65
C ARG A 77 10.13 0.12 11.29
N LYS A 78 9.95 1.43 11.07
CA LYS A 78 9.55 1.97 9.77
C LYS A 78 10.57 1.61 8.67
N LYS A 79 11.87 1.72 8.97
CA LYS A 79 12.95 1.29 8.06
C LYS A 79 12.89 -0.21 7.76
N ALA A 80 12.71 -1.04 8.79
CA ALA A 80 12.60 -2.50 8.61
C ALA A 80 11.39 -2.90 7.76
N PHE A 81 10.25 -2.23 7.97
CA PHE A 81 9.05 -2.39 7.15
C PHE A 81 9.34 -2.04 5.68
N LEU A 82 9.87 -0.84 5.41
CA LEU A 82 10.13 -0.36 4.05
C LEU A 82 11.15 -1.24 3.31
N ARG A 83 12.22 -1.67 3.99
CA ARG A 83 13.19 -2.63 3.43
C ARG A 83 12.54 -3.95 3.00
N THR A 84 11.46 -4.35 3.67
CA THR A 84 10.75 -5.59 3.34
C THR A 84 9.78 -5.40 2.17
N VAL A 85 9.00 -4.32 2.17
CA VAL A 85 7.87 -4.18 1.23
C VAL A 85 8.27 -3.48 -0.07
N MET A 86 9.23 -2.55 -0.05
CA MET A 86 9.53 -1.71 -1.22
C MET A 86 10.04 -2.50 -2.43
N PRO A 87 10.90 -3.53 -2.29
CA PRO A 87 11.32 -4.34 -3.44
C PRO A 87 10.15 -4.96 -4.21
N TYR A 88 9.11 -5.43 -3.50
CA TYR A 88 7.92 -6.01 -4.12
C TYR A 88 7.03 -4.96 -4.80
N ILE A 89 6.96 -3.75 -4.24
CA ILE A 89 6.25 -2.62 -4.85
C ILE A 89 6.95 -2.20 -6.14
N THR A 90 8.27 -2.00 -6.09
CA THR A 90 9.09 -1.64 -7.27
C THR A 90 9.00 -2.71 -8.34
N LYS A 91 9.16 -3.98 -7.99
CA LYS A 91 9.02 -5.12 -8.92
C LYS A 91 7.65 -5.13 -9.61
N GLN A 92 6.57 -4.90 -8.86
CA GLN A 92 5.23 -4.87 -9.43
C GLN A 92 5.06 -3.71 -10.41
N ASN A 93 5.55 -2.51 -10.09
CA ASN A 93 5.47 -1.37 -11.00
C ASN A 93 6.37 -1.51 -12.23
N GLN A 94 7.53 -2.17 -12.11
CA GLN A 94 8.37 -2.53 -13.25
C GLN A 94 7.64 -3.46 -14.21
N ALA A 95 6.96 -4.50 -13.71
CA ALA A 95 6.16 -5.40 -14.53
C ALA A 95 5.02 -4.65 -15.26
N ILE A 96 4.31 -3.75 -14.55
CA ILE A 96 3.24 -2.93 -15.15
C ILE A 96 3.81 -1.98 -16.23
N THR A 97 4.97 -1.39 -15.97
CA THR A 97 5.65 -0.50 -16.92
C THR A 97 6.04 -1.26 -18.19
N ALA A 98 6.59 -2.47 -18.05
CA ALA A 98 6.91 -3.32 -19.18
C ALA A 98 5.68 -3.69 -20.02
N ASP A 99 4.55 -4.02 -19.38
CA ASP A 99 3.28 -4.26 -20.06
C ASP A 99 2.78 -3.00 -20.78
N ARG A 100 2.82 -1.85 -20.11
CA ARG A 100 2.35 -0.57 -20.68
C ARG A 100 3.19 -0.16 -21.89
N ASN A 101 4.51 -0.20 -21.78
CA ASN A 101 5.42 0.17 -22.86
C ASN A 101 5.22 -0.75 -24.06
N TRP A 102 5.06 -2.05 -23.82
CA TRP A 102 4.73 -3.00 -24.87
C TRP A 102 3.39 -2.67 -25.54
N LEU A 103 2.33 -2.39 -24.77
CA LEU A 103 1.03 -2.01 -25.34
C LEU A 103 1.12 -0.74 -26.20
N VAL A 104 1.82 0.29 -25.72
CA VAL A 104 2.02 1.55 -26.47
C VAL A 104 2.77 1.28 -27.77
N SER A 105 3.82 0.46 -27.74
CA SER A 105 4.58 0.09 -28.95
C SER A 105 3.72 -0.66 -29.99
N LYS A 106 2.65 -1.32 -29.56
CA LYS A 106 1.75 -2.12 -30.41
C LYS A 106 0.48 -1.41 -30.84
N GLN A 107 0.24 -0.19 -30.38
CA GLN A 107 -1.02 0.51 -30.58
C GLN A 107 -1.36 0.74 -32.06
N TYR A 108 -0.34 0.91 -32.90
CA TYR A 108 -0.45 1.25 -34.32
C TYR A 108 0.00 0.11 -35.25
N ASP A 109 0.27 -1.08 -34.71
CA ASP A 109 0.74 -2.22 -35.49
C ASP A 109 -0.39 -2.88 -36.27
N ALA A 110 -0.19 -3.03 -37.58
CA ALA A 110 -1.13 -3.71 -38.47
C ALA A 110 -0.96 -5.26 -38.48
N ARG A 111 0.21 -5.76 -38.10
CA ARG A 111 0.57 -7.19 -38.15
C ARG A 111 0.91 -7.72 -36.76
N TRP A 112 0.45 -8.94 -36.49
CA TRP A 112 0.53 -9.56 -35.17
C TRP A 112 0.94 -11.03 -35.28
N SER A 113 2.06 -11.37 -34.68
CA SER A 113 2.50 -12.75 -34.49
C SER A 113 1.60 -13.50 -33.50
N PRO A 114 1.58 -14.85 -33.53
CA PRO A 114 0.85 -15.65 -32.54
C PRO A 114 1.25 -15.35 -31.09
N SER A 115 2.55 -15.13 -30.82
CA SER A 115 3.07 -14.78 -29.50
C SER A 115 2.59 -13.40 -29.02
N GLU A 116 2.49 -12.41 -29.91
CA GLU A 116 1.98 -11.08 -29.55
C GLU A 116 0.48 -11.12 -29.25
N LYS A 117 -0.29 -11.91 -30.02
CA LYS A 117 -1.73 -12.13 -29.72
C LYS A 117 -1.92 -12.81 -28.37
N ALA A 118 -1.10 -13.83 -28.07
CA ALA A 118 -1.12 -14.51 -26.78
C ALA A 118 -0.77 -13.55 -25.63
N ARG A 119 0.27 -12.73 -25.80
CA ARG A 119 0.67 -11.72 -24.81
C ARG A 119 -0.41 -10.66 -24.59
N LEU A 120 -1.04 -10.15 -25.65
CA LEU A 120 -2.17 -9.21 -25.53
C LEU A 120 -3.35 -9.84 -24.79
N LYS A 121 -3.64 -11.12 -25.06
CA LYS A 121 -4.69 -11.88 -24.37
C LYS A 121 -4.39 -12.05 -22.90
N ASP A 122 -3.14 -12.35 -22.55
CA ASP A 122 -2.70 -12.44 -21.15
C ASP A 122 -2.87 -11.10 -20.42
N ILE A 123 -2.38 -10.00 -21.00
CA ILE A 123 -2.53 -8.65 -20.43
C ILE A 123 -4.02 -8.31 -20.28
N ALA A 124 -4.83 -8.50 -21.32
CA ALA A 124 -6.27 -8.23 -21.25
C ALA A 124 -6.95 -9.02 -20.11
N THR A 125 -6.58 -10.29 -19.96
CA THR A 125 -7.08 -11.17 -18.88
C THR A 125 -6.67 -10.65 -17.50
N ARG A 126 -5.37 -10.42 -17.27
CA ARG A 126 -4.85 -9.93 -15.97
C ARG A 126 -5.48 -8.61 -15.54
N TYR A 127 -5.71 -7.70 -16.49
CA TYR A 127 -6.33 -6.41 -16.24
C TYR A 127 -7.86 -6.43 -16.39
N LYS A 128 -8.48 -7.60 -16.51
CA LYS A 128 -9.93 -7.83 -16.60
C LYS A 128 -10.62 -7.03 -17.73
N VAL A 129 -9.92 -6.85 -18.85
CA VAL A 129 -10.43 -6.19 -20.04
C VAL A 129 -10.99 -7.25 -20.98
N LYS A 130 -12.26 -7.11 -21.37
CA LYS A 130 -12.88 -8.00 -22.34
C LYS A 130 -12.33 -7.70 -23.74
N TRP A 131 -11.75 -8.71 -24.38
CA TRP A 131 -11.25 -8.63 -25.75
C TRP A 131 -11.55 -9.95 -26.46
N SER A 132 -12.06 -9.87 -27.68
CA SER A 132 -12.50 -11.04 -28.47
C SER A 132 -11.36 -11.80 -29.15
N GLY A 133 -10.13 -11.28 -29.11
CA GLY A 133 -8.99 -11.80 -29.88
C GLY A 133 -8.86 -11.19 -31.27
N ASN A 134 -9.83 -10.39 -31.73
CA ASN A 134 -9.72 -9.66 -32.98
C ASN A 134 -8.80 -8.45 -32.80
N THR A 135 -7.62 -8.49 -33.43
CA THR A 135 -6.59 -7.42 -33.35
C THR A 135 -7.00 -6.13 -34.07
N ARG A 136 -8.07 -6.14 -34.88
CA ARG A 136 -8.66 -4.90 -35.44
C ARG A 136 -9.53 -4.14 -34.44
N HIS A 137 -9.94 -4.81 -33.36
CA HIS A 137 -10.83 -4.24 -32.34
C HIS A 137 -10.25 -4.43 -30.93
N VAL A 138 -8.99 -4.03 -30.76
CA VAL A 138 -8.34 -3.99 -29.44
C VAL A 138 -8.91 -2.82 -28.64
N PRO A 139 -9.37 -3.03 -27.38
CA PRO A 139 -9.93 -1.97 -26.54
C PRO A 139 -8.84 -1.09 -25.91
N TRP A 140 -8.06 -0.39 -26.76
CA TRP A 140 -6.87 0.38 -26.37
C TRP A 140 -7.12 1.36 -25.23
N ASN A 141 -8.20 2.14 -25.28
CA ASN A 141 -8.53 3.10 -24.24
C ASN A 141 -8.72 2.43 -22.87
N THR A 142 -9.38 1.26 -22.84
CA THR A 142 -9.61 0.54 -21.57
C THR A 142 -8.32 -0.10 -21.07
N LEU A 143 -7.49 -0.65 -21.96
CA LEU A 143 -6.19 -1.20 -21.61
C LEU A 143 -5.28 -0.12 -21.03
N LEU A 144 -5.10 1.00 -21.74
CA LEU A 144 -4.21 2.08 -21.30
C LEU A 144 -4.73 2.84 -20.06
N GLU A 145 -6.02 2.78 -19.75
CA GLU A 145 -6.56 3.25 -18.46
C GLU A 145 -6.18 2.32 -17.29
N ARG A 146 -6.17 1.00 -17.51
CA ARG A 146 -5.95 -0.02 -16.46
C ARG A 146 -4.48 -0.40 -16.26
N VAL A 147 -3.72 -0.47 -17.34
CA VAL A 147 -2.30 -0.86 -17.35
C VAL A 147 -1.44 0.37 -17.07
N ASP A 148 -1.44 0.82 -15.82
CA ASP A 148 -0.58 1.91 -15.36
C ASP A 148 -0.15 1.68 -13.91
N ILE A 149 0.99 2.25 -13.57
CA ILE A 149 1.61 2.13 -12.25
C ILE A 149 0.76 2.80 -11.16
N ILE A 150 1.10 2.48 -9.91
CA ILE A 150 0.63 3.20 -8.73
C ILE A 150 1.89 3.70 -8.02
N PRO A 151 2.03 5.00 -7.70
CA PRO A 151 3.29 5.54 -7.18
C PRO A 151 3.85 4.69 -6.02
N ASN A 152 5.14 4.32 -6.07
CA ASN A 152 5.78 3.46 -5.05
C ASN A 152 5.51 3.97 -3.63
N SER A 153 5.70 5.28 -3.44
CA SER A 153 5.48 5.95 -2.16
C SER A 153 4.02 5.93 -1.70
N MET A 154 3.07 5.96 -2.63
CA MET A 154 1.66 5.82 -2.32
C MET A 154 1.36 4.40 -1.83
N VAL A 155 1.79 3.36 -2.56
CA VAL A 155 1.58 1.97 -2.14
C VAL A 155 2.23 1.68 -0.79
N ALA A 156 3.44 2.20 -0.56
CA ALA A 156 4.14 2.04 0.71
C ALA A 156 3.43 2.74 1.87
N THR A 157 2.92 3.96 1.65
CA THR A 157 2.12 4.70 2.65
C THR A 157 0.84 3.94 2.99
N MET A 158 0.14 3.44 1.98
CA MET A 158 -1.09 2.63 2.15
C MET A 158 -0.79 1.36 2.94
N ALA A 159 0.24 0.60 2.54
CA ALA A 159 0.64 -0.60 3.24
C ALA A 159 0.98 -0.30 4.71
N ALA A 160 1.72 0.77 4.99
CA ALA A 160 2.08 1.17 6.34
C ALA A 160 0.86 1.59 7.18
N ALA A 161 -0.07 2.35 6.60
CA ALA A 161 -1.29 2.79 7.26
C ALA A 161 -2.19 1.61 7.64
N GLU A 162 -2.46 0.72 6.68
CA GLU A 162 -3.38 -0.41 6.82
C GLU A 162 -2.83 -1.52 7.74
N SER A 163 -1.52 -1.72 7.74
CA SER A 163 -0.87 -2.78 8.52
C SER A 163 -0.28 -2.31 9.86
N GLY A 164 -0.35 -1.02 10.17
CA GLY A 164 0.34 -0.45 11.32
C GLY A 164 1.86 -0.68 11.23
N TRP A 165 2.46 -0.36 10.08
CA TRP A 165 3.86 -0.65 9.76
C TRP A 165 4.21 -2.14 9.89
N GLY A 166 3.29 -3.00 9.46
CA GLY A 166 3.42 -4.45 9.42
C GLY A 166 3.25 -5.17 10.76
N THR A 167 2.77 -4.48 11.80
CA THR A 167 2.61 -5.08 13.14
C THR A 167 1.24 -5.69 13.37
N SER A 168 0.24 -5.33 12.56
CA SER A 168 -1.12 -5.83 12.71
C SER A 168 -1.17 -7.35 12.65
N LYS A 169 -2.09 -7.96 13.42
CA LYS A 169 -2.30 -9.41 13.42
C LYS A 169 -2.56 -9.92 12.00
N LEU A 170 -3.37 -9.17 11.23
CA LEU A 170 -3.73 -9.52 9.85
C LEU A 170 -2.52 -9.52 8.91
N ALA A 171 -1.65 -8.52 9.02
CA ALA A 171 -0.45 -8.45 8.21
C ALA A 171 0.50 -9.62 8.49
N ARG A 172 0.60 -10.05 9.75
CA ARG A 172 1.51 -11.13 10.16
C ARG A 172 0.95 -12.53 9.87
N GLU A 173 -0.33 -12.76 10.13
CA GLU A 173 -0.93 -14.10 10.04
C GLU A 173 -1.47 -14.42 8.65
N ASN A 174 -1.96 -13.41 7.91
CA ASN A 174 -2.54 -13.60 6.58
C ASN A 174 -1.65 -13.03 5.45
N ASN A 175 -0.45 -12.51 5.76
CA ASN A 175 0.36 -11.70 4.82
C ASN A 175 -0.45 -10.56 4.16
N ASN A 176 -1.49 -10.04 4.81
CA ASN A 176 -2.43 -9.10 4.20
C ASN A 176 -2.16 -7.68 4.69
N LEU A 177 -1.35 -6.95 3.94
CA LEU A 177 -0.89 -5.60 4.30
C LEU A 177 -1.97 -4.51 4.16
N PHE A 178 -3.03 -4.78 3.38
CA PHE A 178 -3.96 -3.75 2.92
C PHE A 178 -5.40 -3.96 3.43
N GLY A 179 -5.60 -4.85 4.40
CA GLY A 179 -6.93 -5.11 4.96
C GLY A 179 -7.91 -5.70 3.94
N MET A 180 -7.42 -6.40 2.90
CA MET A 180 -8.27 -6.89 1.81
C MET A 180 -9.22 -7.95 2.33
N LYS A 181 -10.51 -7.60 2.39
CA LYS A 181 -11.58 -8.57 2.64
C LYS A 181 -11.59 -9.60 1.52
N CYS A 182 -12.01 -10.80 1.87
CA CYS A 182 -12.29 -11.77 0.84
C CYS A 182 -13.72 -11.59 0.31
N GLY A 183 -13.96 -12.04 -0.93
CA GLY A 183 -15.27 -11.94 -1.58
C GLY A 183 -16.33 -12.85 -0.95
N ALA A 184 -17.39 -13.17 -1.70
CA ALA A 184 -18.53 -13.98 -1.24
C ALA A 184 -18.22 -15.47 -0.93
N GLY A 185 -16.98 -15.82 -0.60
CA GLY A 185 -16.54 -17.18 -0.27
C GLY A 185 -16.02 -17.31 1.16
N ARG A 186 -15.86 -18.55 1.64
CA ARG A 186 -15.14 -18.86 2.88
C ARG A 186 -13.64 -18.78 2.63
N CYS A 187 -12.95 -17.99 3.44
CA CYS A 187 -11.55 -17.65 3.24
C CYS A 187 -10.73 -18.42 4.26
N ARG A 188 -9.68 -19.11 3.78
CA ARG A 188 -8.86 -20.01 4.60
C ARG A 188 -7.84 -19.29 5.50
N GLY A 189 -8.06 -18.01 5.77
CA GLY A 189 -7.18 -17.18 6.59
C GLY A 189 -7.32 -17.41 8.09
N ALA A 190 -6.22 -17.26 8.83
CA ALA A 190 -6.21 -17.27 10.29
C ALA A 190 -7.18 -16.19 10.84
N MET A 191 -7.20 -15.02 10.21
CA MET A 191 -8.23 -14.01 10.44
C MET A 191 -9.41 -14.16 9.48
N LYS A 192 -10.57 -14.56 10.02
CA LYS A 192 -11.82 -14.74 9.28
C LYS A 192 -12.30 -13.43 8.63
N GLY A 193 -12.87 -13.53 7.43
CA GLY A 193 -13.40 -12.39 6.67
C GLY A 193 -12.37 -11.61 5.85
N TYR A 194 -11.08 -11.98 5.97
CA TYR A 194 -10.00 -11.37 5.21
C TYR A 194 -9.34 -12.38 4.28
N SER A 195 -8.81 -11.88 3.16
CA SER A 195 -7.97 -12.66 2.26
C SER A 195 -6.67 -13.06 2.98
N GLN A 196 -6.16 -14.23 2.64
CA GLN A 196 -4.82 -14.68 2.99
C GLN A 196 -3.99 -14.75 1.72
N PHE A 197 -2.75 -14.32 1.83
CA PHE A 197 -1.77 -14.37 0.77
C PHE A 197 -0.62 -15.31 1.16
N GLU A 198 -0.08 -16.02 0.18
CA GLU A 198 1.10 -16.86 0.32
C GLU A 198 2.33 -16.02 0.66
N SER A 199 2.37 -14.77 0.20
CA SER A 199 3.50 -13.87 0.41
C SER A 199 3.12 -12.39 0.49
N VAL A 200 4.05 -11.59 1.01
CA VAL A 200 3.99 -10.12 0.96
C VAL A 200 3.91 -9.64 -0.48
N GLU A 201 4.65 -10.28 -1.40
CA GLU A 201 4.61 -9.98 -2.82
C GLU A 201 3.19 -10.16 -3.38
N GLN A 202 2.55 -11.29 -3.10
CA GLN A 202 1.19 -11.58 -3.56
C GLN A 202 0.18 -10.58 -2.99
N SER A 203 0.37 -10.12 -1.75
CA SER A 203 -0.46 -9.06 -1.16
C SER A 203 -0.34 -7.73 -1.92
N VAL A 204 0.89 -7.31 -2.26
CA VAL A 204 1.15 -6.11 -3.06
C VAL A 204 0.55 -6.24 -4.47
N GLN A 205 0.75 -7.39 -5.12
CA GLN A 205 0.18 -7.67 -6.45
C GLN A 205 -1.35 -7.60 -6.43
N ALA A 206 -2.00 -8.21 -5.45
CA ALA A 206 -3.45 -8.20 -5.29
C ALA A 206 -3.99 -6.79 -5.08
N TYR A 207 -3.33 -6.00 -4.23
CA TYR A 207 -3.70 -4.61 -3.98
C TYR A 207 -3.60 -3.73 -5.23
N VAL A 208 -2.47 -3.79 -5.93
CA VAL A 208 -2.25 -3.00 -7.15
C VAL A 208 -3.22 -3.43 -8.26
N THR A 209 -3.45 -4.73 -8.41
CA THR A 209 -4.45 -5.27 -9.34
C THR A 209 -5.87 -4.79 -9.00
N ASN A 210 -6.22 -4.74 -7.71
CA ASN A 210 -7.51 -4.24 -7.27
C ASN A 210 -7.73 -2.78 -7.70
N LEU A 211 -6.76 -1.89 -7.45
CA LEU A 211 -6.84 -0.50 -7.89
C LEU A 211 -6.87 -0.36 -9.43
N ASN A 212 -6.14 -1.22 -10.13
CA ASN A 212 -6.09 -1.22 -11.60
C ASN A 212 -7.31 -1.84 -12.29
N THR A 213 -8.13 -2.62 -11.60
CA THR A 213 -9.21 -3.39 -12.27
C THR A 213 -10.59 -3.23 -11.66
N HIS A 214 -10.70 -2.96 -10.36
CA HIS A 214 -11.99 -2.95 -9.69
C HIS A 214 -12.84 -1.73 -10.12
N PRO A 215 -14.16 -1.87 -10.37
CA PRO A 215 -15.01 -0.78 -10.84
C PRO A 215 -15.03 0.44 -9.91
N ALA A 216 -14.98 0.22 -8.59
CA ALA A 216 -14.99 1.29 -7.59
C ALA A 216 -13.84 2.31 -7.78
N TYR A 217 -12.71 1.90 -8.37
CA TYR A 217 -11.55 2.76 -8.59
C TYR A 217 -11.45 3.31 -10.02
N SER A 218 -12.53 3.26 -10.82
CA SER A 218 -12.51 3.84 -12.17
C SER A 218 -12.14 5.34 -12.16
N SER A 219 -12.64 6.13 -11.21
CA SER A 219 -12.28 7.55 -11.11
C SER A 219 -10.80 7.76 -10.79
N PHE A 220 -10.21 6.88 -9.98
CA PHE A 220 -8.78 6.89 -9.68
C PHE A 220 -7.96 6.66 -10.95
N ARG A 221 -8.32 5.64 -11.75
CA ARG A 221 -7.64 5.35 -13.02
C ARG A 221 -7.79 6.46 -14.06
N LYS A 222 -8.99 7.03 -14.18
CA LYS A 222 -9.22 8.20 -15.04
C LYS A 222 -8.36 9.40 -14.65
N SER A 223 -8.19 9.64 -13.35
CA SER A 223 -7.31 10.71 -12.86
C SER A 223 -5.85 10.47 -13.27
N ARG A 224 -5.34 9.23 -13.16
CA ARG A 224 -3.99 8.89 -13.67
C ARG A 224 -3.88 9.10 -15.17
N LEU A 225 -4.86 8.65 -15.93
CA LEU A 225 -4.87 8.82 -17.39
C LEU A 225 -4.87 10.31 -17.78
N GLN A 226 -5.58 11.16 -17.05
CA GLN A 226 -5.55 12.61 -17.27
C GLN A 226 -4.16 13.21 -17.03
N LEU A 227 -3.48 12.82 -15.94
CA LEU A 227 -2.10 13.24 -15.69
C LEU A 227 -1.18 12.83 -16.85
N ARG A 228 -1.29 11.57 -17.31
CA ARG A 228 -0.51 11.08 -18.46
C ARG A 228 -0.76 11.88 -19.74
N LYS A 229 -2.01 12.25 -20.02
CA LYS A 229 -2.36 13.06 -21.20
C LYS A 229 -1.87 14.50 -21.11
N ALA A 230 -1.64 14.99 -19.90
CA ALA A 230 -1.10 16.32 -19.64
C ALA A 230 0.43 16.30 -19.45
N ASP A 231 1.10 15.18 -19.73
CA ASP A 231 2.53 14.94 -19.46
C ASP A 231 2.95 15.26 -18.02
N GLN A 232 2.02 15.07 -17.08
CA GLN A 232 2.24 15.24 -15.65
C GLN A 232 2.62 13.92 -14.99
N GLU A 233 3.54 13.99 -14.04
CA GLU A 233 3.95 12.82 -13.28
C GLU A 233 2.82 12.28 -12.39
N VAL A 234 2.68 10.95 -12.41
CA VAL A 234 1.79 10.22 -11.51
C VAL A 234 2.55 10.00 -10.20
N THR A 235 2.39 10.91 -9.24
CA THR A 235 3.07 10.90 -7.93
C THR A 235 2.09 10.57 -6.80
N ALA A 236 2.60 10.24 -5.62
CA ALA A 236 1.74 10.04 -4.44
C ALA A 236 0.95 11.31 -4.11
N SER A 237 1.59 12.48 -4.21
CA SER A 237 0.96 13.76 -3.91
C SER A 237 -0.24 14.05 -4.80
N THR A 238 -0.17 13.69 -6.09
CA THR A 238 -1.27 13.93 -7.04
C THR A 238 -2.39 12.88 -6.94
N MET A 239 -2.08 11.69 -6.40
CA MET A 239 -2.97 10.53 -6.47
C MET A 239 -3.69 10.16 -5.17
N ILE A 240 -3.13 10.46 -3.99
CA ILE A 240 -3.74 10.07 -2.70
C ILE A 240 -5.18 10.60 -2.57
N HIS A 241 -5.41 11.88 -2.89
CA HIS A 241 -6.76 12.47 -2.81
C HIS A 241 -7.73 11.96 -3.88
N LYS A 242 -7.26 11.18 -4.87
CA LYS A 242 -8.08 10.59 -5.92
C LYS A 242 -8.61 9.20 -5.56
N LEU A 243 -8.28 8.66 -4.37
CA LEU A 243 -8.77 7.37 -3.83
C LEU A 243 -10.22 7.41 -3.34
N LYS A 244 -11.14 7.96 -4.14
CA LYS A 244 -12.56 7.96 -3.80
C LYS A 244 -13.08 6.53 -3.66
N GLY A 245 -13.82 6.25 -2.59
CA GLY A 245 -14.44 4.95 -2.34
C GLY A 245 -13.50 3.88 -1.76
N TYR A 246 -12.25 4.21 -1.44
CA TYR A 246 -11.35 3.28 -0.75
C TYR A 246 -11.75 3.06 0.71
N SER A 247 -12.07 4.15 1.42
CA SER A 247 -12.47 4.13 2.83
C SER A 247 -13.85 4.75 3.02
N THR A 248 -14.62 4.22 3.98
CA THR A 248 -15.90 4.81 4.41
C THR A 248 -15.73 6.21 5.01
N ARG A 249 -14.54 6.52 5.53
CA ARG A 249 -14.16 7.85 6.03
C ARG A 249 -13.94 8.88 4.92
N GLY A 250 -13.95 8.47 3.66
CA GLY A 250 -13.85 9.37 2.51
C GLY A 250 -12.62 10.28 2.56
N SER A 251 -12.83 11.59 2.38
CA SER A 251 -11.76 12.59 2.35
C SER A 251 -10.94 12.68 3.65
N SER A 252 -11.54 12.43 4.82
CA SER A 252 -10.82 12.41 6.10
C SER A 252 -9.70 11.36 6.09
N TYR A 253 -9.95 10.19 5.52
CA TYR A 253 -8.93 9.16 5.39
C TYR A 253 -7.88 9.52 4.33
N ASN A 254 -8.26 10.13 3.21
CA ASN A 254 -7.29 10.61 2.22
C ASN A 254 -6.37 11.68 2.81
N ASN A 255 -6.89 12.59 3.64
CA ASN A 255 -6.08 13.60 4.35
C ASN A 255 -5.13 12.95 5.35
N TYR A 256 -5.59 11.95 6.10
CA TYR A 256 -4.73 11.16 6.99
C TYR A 256 -3.58 10.49 6.23
N LEU A 257 -3.88 9.84 5.11
CA LEU A 257 -2.86 9.21 4.27
C LEU A 257 -1.86 10.23 3.72
N PHE A 258 -2.35 11.38 3.29
CA PHE A 258 -1.49 12.43 2.75
C PHE A 258 -0.54 12.99 3.81
N ALA A 259 -1.04 13.27 5.02
CA ALA A 259 -0.20 13.69 6.15
C ALA A 259 0.83 12.62 6.50
N MET A 260 0.41 11.35 6.58
CA MET A 260 1.33 10.23 6.82
C MET A 260 2.40 10.12 5.73
N TYR A 261 2.05 10.31 4.46
CA TYR A 261 3.01 10.35 3.37
C TYR A 261 4.01 11.49 3.54
N GLN A 262 3.54 12.72 3.84
CA GLN A 262 4.41 13.89 4.05
C GLN A 262 5.39 13.67 5.20
N ASP A 263 4.92 13.21 6.35
CA ASP A 263 5.74 12.97 7.54
C ASP A 263 6.84 11.91 7.32
N ASN A 264 6.62 11.01 6.35
CA ASN A 264 7.53 9.91 6.06
C ASN A 264 8.18 10.02 4.68
N GLN A 265 8.03 11.14 3.96
CA GLN A 265 8.44 11.26 2.56
C GLN A 265 9.92 10.96 2.37
N ARG A 266 10.80 11.58 3.17
CA ARG A 266 12.25 11.34 3.12
C ARG A 266 12.60 9.89 3.44
N LEU A 267 11.90 9.30 4.40
CA LEU A 267 12.13 7.93 4.82
C LEU A 267 11.74 6.93 3.73
N ILE A 268 10.58 7.15 3.10
CA ILE A 268 10.09 6.34 1.98
C ILE A 268 11.02 6.49 0.78
N ALA A 269 11.40 7.72 0.43
CA ALA A 269 12.27 8.00 -0.71
C ALA A 269 13.64 7.30 -0.61
N ALA A 270 14.20 7.20 0.59
CA ALA A 270 15.47 6.52 0.83
C ALA A 270 15.43 4.98 0.63
N HIS A 271 14.27 4.40 0.34
CA HIS A 271 14.10 2.95 0.10
C HIS A 271 13.58 2.62 -1.30
N MET A 272 13.32 3.63 -2.15
CA MET A 272 12.80 3.45 -3.51
C MET A 272 13.84 2.88 -4.46
#